data_AF-A0A1B9VFE4-F1
#
_entry.id   AF-A0A1B9VFE4-F1
#
_cell.length_a   1.000
_cell.length_b   1.000
_cell.length_c   1.000
_cell.angle_alpha   90.00
_cell.angle_beta   90.00
_cell.angle_gamma   90.00
#
_symmetry.space_group_name_H-M   'P 1'
#
loop_
_entity.id
_entity.type
_entity.pdbx_description
1 polymer ?
#
loop_
_entity_poly.entity_id
_entity_poly.type
_entity_poly.pdbx_seq_one_letter_code
_entity_poly.pdbx_strand_id
1 'polypeptide(L)'
;MSDKLAGYLPRLSFLRATEPGSLTLARLCLEMATALDKSERMVALSLFDEADQIFASHLQTAPDAARAGLAHSLNNRAALEIGAEQWADAVDAACQAVELRRDRLARLPSGQSEAARLDLGYSQGALVLALRGAGQFGTAREICGEALVNLAVFAGKKNQQAFILLAKLICLYTELCGITGEKPDPVLLLPLAKAFYDSNQTG
;
A
#
# COMPACT_ATOMS: atom_id res chain seq x y z
N MET A 1 6.39 26.91 -4.28
CA MET A 1 5.89 25.84 -5.16
C MET A 1 7.14 25.11 -5.64
N SER A 2 7.34 23.85 -5.26
CA SER A 2 8.62 23.17 -5.54
C SER A 2 8.84 22.91 -7.03
N ASP A 3 10.11 22.84 -7.45
CA ASP A 3 10.51 22.44 -8.82
C ASP A 3 9.88 21.11 -9.25
N LYS A 4 9.52 20.25 -8.27
CA LYS A 4 8.86 18.96 -8.51
C LYS A 4 7.51 19.10 -9.22
N LEU A 5 6.78 20.20 -9.00
CA LEU A 5 5.47 20.42 -9.60
C LEU A 5 5.54 21.08 -10.98
N ALA A 6 6.61 21.82 -11.28
CA ALA A 6 6.71 22.65 -12.48
C ALA A 6 6.50 21.85 -13.78
N GLY A 7 7.00 20.61 -13.85
CA GLY A 7 6.84 19.74 -15.01
C GLY A 7 5.41 19.26 -15.26
N TYR A 8 4.56 19.27 -14.23
CA TYR A 8 3.20 18.73 -14.31
C TYR A 8 2.15 19.81 -14.63
N LEU A 9 2.38 21.06 -14.21
CA LEU A 9 1.40 22.15 -14.28
C LEU A 9 0.81 22.41 -15.67
N PRO A 10 1.58 22.41 -16.79
CA PRO A 10 1.02 22.62 -18.11
C PRO A 10 0.01 21.53 -18.49
N ARG A 11 0.37 20.27 -18.21
CA ARG A 11 -0.47 19.11 -18.49
C ARG A 11 -1.71 19.07 -17.60
N LEU A 12 -1.55 19.39 -16.31
CA LEU A 12 -2.64 19.47 -15.36
C LEU A 12 -3.67 20.52 -15.78
N SER A 13 -3.20 21.72 -16.14
CA SER A 13 -4.06 22.83 -16.56
C SER A 13 -4.83 22.48 -17.85
N PHE A 14 -4.15 21.85 -18.81
CA PHE A 14 -4.78 21.38 -20.04
C PHE A 14 -5.88 20.36 -19.76
N LEU A 15 -5.59 19.30 -19.00
CA LEU A 15 -6.55 18.23 -18.72
C LEU A 15 -7.75 18.70 -17.89
N ARG A 16 -7.56 19.61 -16.93
CA ARG A 16 -8.67 20.23 -16.20
C ARG A 16 -9.61 21.03 -17.10
N ALA A 17 -9.08 21.64 -18.17
CA ALA A 17 -9.88 22.42 -19.11
C ALA A 17 -10.57 21.55 -20.17
N THR A 18 -9.93 20.49 -20.64
CA THR A 18 -10.42 19.69 -21.77
C THR A 18 -11.17 18.42 -21.36
N GLU A 19 -10.80 17.80 -20.23
CA GLU A 19 -11.33 16.50 -19.79
C GLU A 19 -11.36 16.36 -18.24
N PRO A 20 -12.08 17.25 -17.51
CA PRO A 20 -12.02 17.37 -16.04
C PRO A 20 -12.46 16.13 -15.25
N GLY A 21 -13.14 15.18 -15.88
CA GLY A 21 -13.59 13.94 -15.25
C GLY A 21 -12.82 12.71 -15.71
N SER A 22 -11.70 12.85 -16.43
CA SER A 22 -11.05 11.70 -17.04
C SER A 22 -10.12 10.93 -16.09
N LEU A 23 -10.01 9.62 -16.31
CA LEU A 23 -9.02 8.80 -15.61
C LEU A 23 -7.58 9.24 -15.89
N THR A 24 -7.34 9.95 -17.01
CA THR A 24 -6.03 10.54 -17.32
C THR A 24 -5.70 11.66 -16.34
N LEU A 25 -6.67 12.55 -16.07
CA LEU A 25 -6.50 13.60 -15.06
C LEU A 25 -6.30 13.00 -13.67
N ALA A 26 -7.13 12.03 -13.28
CA ALA A 26 -7.01 11.37 -11.97
C ALA A 26 -5.61 10.77 -11.74
N ARG A 27 -5.07 10.06 -12.75
CA ARG A 27 -3.72 9.50 -12.69
C ARG A 27 -2.65 10.59 -12.58
N LEU A 28 -2.79 11.69 -13.32
CA LEU A 28 -1.85 12.81 -13.23
C LEU A 28 -1.87 13.45 -11.84
N CYS A 29 -3.06 13.70 -11.27
CA CYS A 29 -3.18 14.22 -9.91
C CYS A 29 -2.53 13.29 -8.89
N LEU A 30 -2.76 11.98 -9.01
CA LEU A 30 -2.12 10.97 -8.16
C LEU A 30 -0.59 10.95 -8.32
N GLU A 31 -0.06 10.98 -9.54
CA GLU A 31 1.37 11.06 -9.81
C GLU A 31 1.99 12.31 -9.17
N MET A 32 1.35 13.47 -9.35
CA MET A 32 1.76 14.73 -8.75
C MET A 32 1.76 14.66 -7.22
N ALA A 33 0.68 14.15 -6.62
CA ALA A 33 0.55 14.00 -5.17
C ALA A 33 1.66 13.10 -4.61
N THR A 34 2.00 12.03 -5.33
CA THR A 34 3.02 11.05 -4.93
C THR A 34 4.44 11.63 -4.97
N ALA A 35 4.70 12.63 -5.82
CA ALA A 35 6.00 13.30 -5.88
C ALA A 35 6.24 14.28 -4.72
N LEU A 36 5.16 14.68 -4.03
CA LEU A 36 5.21 15.60 -2.90
C LEU A 36 5.54 14.86 -1.61
N ASP A 37 6.20 15.57 -0.69
CA ASP A 37 6.50 15.06 0.65
C ASP A 37 5.74 15.85 1.72
N LYS A 38 5.95 15.49 2.99
CA LYS A 38 5.25 16.09 4.13
C LYS A 38 5.37 17.61 4.23
N SER A 39 6.38 18.24 3.63
CA SER A 39 6.51 19.70 3.61
C SER A 39 5.44 20.37 2.73
N GLU A 40 4.93 19.65 1.72
CA GLU A 40 3.90 20.10 0.78
C GLU A 40 2.57 19.34 1.02
N ARG A 41 2.37 18.81 2.24
CA ARG A 41 1.25 17.92 2.61
C ARG A 41 -0.11 18.42 2.13
N MET A 42 -0.45 19.68 2.39
CA MET A 42 -1.77 20.22 2.02
C MET A 42 -2.03 20.20 0.50
N VAL A 43 -0.99 20.42 -0.31
CA VAL A 43 -1.10 20.36 -1.77
C VAL A 43 -1.27 18.91 -2.23
N ALA A 44 -0.51 17.99 -1.64
CA ALA A 44 -0.62 16.57 -1.93
C ALA A 44 -2.01 16.02 -1.59
N LEU A 45 -2.56 16.38 -0.41
CA LEU A 45 -3.91 15.98 0.00
C LEU A 45 -4.98 16.50 -0.95
N SER A 46 -4.90 17.76 -1.37
CA SER A 46 -5.83 18.31 -2.35
C SER A 46 -5.78 17.57 -3.69
N LEU A 47 -4.60 17.11 -4.13
CA LEU A 47 -4.44 16.34 -5.36
C LEU A 47 -4.96 14.90 -5.21
N PHE A 48 -4.74 14.27 -4.05
CA PHE A 48 -5.35 12.98 -3.74
C PHE A 48 -6.89 13.08 -3.72
N ASP A 49 -7.46 14.11 -3.08
CA ASP A 49 -8.91 14.32 -3.04
C ASP A 49 -9.51 14.47 -4.44
N GLU A 50 -8.87 15.25 -5.32
CA GLU A 50 -9.28 15.40 -6.72
C GLU A 50 -9.20 14.05 -7.48
N ALA A 51 -8.10 13.32 -7.33
CA ALA A 51 -7.93 12.01 -7.96
C ALA A 51 -9.00 11.01 -7.48
N ASP A 52 -9.24 10.96 -6.16
CA ASP A 52 -10.19 10.05 -5.52
C ASP A 52 -11.63 10.33 -5.96
N GLN A 53 -12.03 11.61 -6.05
CA GLN A 53 -13.34 12.01 -6.57
C GLN A 53 -13.53 11.55 -8.01
N ILE A 54 -12.51 11.73 -8.87
CA ILE A 54 -12.59 11.28 -10.26
C ILE A 54 -12.66 9.75 -10.31
N PHE A 55 -11.77 9.01 -9.63
CA PHE A 55 -11.84 7.55 -9.63
C PHE A 55 -13.20 7.02 -9.13
N ALA A 56 -13.75 7.61 -8.06
CA ALA A 56 -15.06 7.24 -7.53
C ALA A 56 -16.18 7.42 -8.58
N SER A 57 -16.14 8.49 -9.38
CA SER A 57 -17.12 8.72 -10.46
C SER A 57 -17.10 7.64 -11.55
N HIS A 58 -15.97 6.93 -11.70
CA HIS A 58 -15.78 5.86 -12.69
C HIS A 58 -16.09 4.46 -12.16
N LEU A 59 -16.61 4.30 -10.94
CA LEU A 59 -16.90 2.99 -10.36
C LEU A 59 -17.94 2.18 -11.15
N GLN A 60 -18.83 2.83 -11.90
CA GLN A 60 -19.85 2.16 -12.71
C GLN A 60 -19.40 1.90 -14.15
N THR A 61 -18.59 2.80 -14.72
CA THR A 61 -18.19 2.77 -16.14
C THR A 61 -16.86 2.05 -16.36
N ALA A 62 -15.94 2.12 -15.40
CA ALA A 62 -14.62 1.50 -15.43
C ALA A 62 -14.22 0.96 -14.04
N PRO A 63 -15.00 0.02 -13.48
CA PRO A 63 -14.90 -0.41 -12.08
C PRO A 63 -13.50 -0.87 -11.66
N ASP A 64 -12.82 -1.65 -12.51
CA ASP A 64 -11.50 -2.20 -12.15
C ASP A 64 -10.42 -1.12 -12.13
N ALA A 65 -10.44 -0.19 -13.11
CA ALA A 65 -9.51 0.92 -13.16
C ALA A 65 -9.75 1.92 -12.00
N ALA A 66 -11.02 2.21 -11.71
CA ALA A 66 -11.44 3.06 -10.61
C ALA A 66 -10.98 2.51 -9.25
N ARG A 67 -11.27 1.23 -8.96
CA ARG A 67 -10.86 0.59 -7.69
C ARG A 67 -9.34 0.49 -7.56
N ALA A 68 -8.64 0.17 -8.64
CA ALA A 68 -7.18 0.13 -8.63
C ALA A 68 -6.56 1.52 -8.38
N GLY A 69 -7.13 2.57 -9.00
CA GLY A 69 -6.74 3.95 -8.78
C GLY A 69 -6.94 4.41 -7.33
N LEU A 70 -8.14 4.17 -6.77
CA LEU A 70 -8.45 4.49 -5.36
C LEU A 70 -7.51 3.76 -4.39
N ALA A 71 -7.31 2.46 -4.56
CA ALA A 71 -6.41 1.70 -3.68
C ALA A 71 -4.97 2.21 -3.77
N HIS A 72 -4.52 2.65 -4.94
CA HIS A 72 -3.18 3.23 -5.11
C HIS A 72 -3.08 4.61 -4.45
N SER A 73 -4.07 5.47 -4.66
CA SER A 73 -4.17 6.80 -4.05
C SER A 73 -4.17 6.74 -2.53
N LEU A 74 -5.04 5.92 -1.94
CA LEU A 74 -5.14 5.73 -0.50
C LEU A 74 -3.84 5.21 0.13
N ASN A 75 -3.15 4.29 -0.55
CA ASN A 75 -1.86 3.78 -0.07
C ASN A 75 -0.76 4.85 -0.08
N ASN A 76 -0.73 5.70 -1.10
CA ASN A 76 0.25 6.79 -1.19
C ASN A 76 -0.10 7.91 -0.21
N ARG A 77 -1.39 8.19 0.00
CA ARG A 77 -1.87 9.08 1.07
C ARG A 77 -1.42 8.57 2.44
N ALA A 78 -1.59 7.28 2.72
CA ALA A 78 -1.11 6.69 3.97
C ALA A 78 0.40 6.85 4.17
N ALA A 79 1.20 6.67 3.11
CA ALA A 79 2.65 6.89 3.17
C ALA A 79 3.02 8.35 3.46
N LEU A 80 2.33 9.31 2.85
CA LEU A 80 2.49 10.74 3.14
C LEU A 80 2.17 11.04 4.61
N GLU A 81 1.05 10.52 5.11
CA GLU A 81 0.59 10.75 6.48
C GLU A 81 1.48 10.09 7.53
N ILE A 82 2.01 8.90 7.26
CA ILE A 82 3.07 8.27 8.07
C ILE A 82 4.28 9.20 8.15
N GLY A 83 4.73 9.74 7.03
CA GLY A 83 5.87 10.66 6.99
C GLY A 83 5.62 11.95 7.80
N ALA A 84 4.37 12.42 7.80
CA ALA A 84 3.90 13.58 8.54
C ALA A 84 3.47 13.27 9.99
N GLU A 85 3.60 12.02 10.43
CA GLU A 85 3.20 11.53 11.77
C GLU A 85 1.72 11.79 12.09
N GLN A 86 0.86 11.86 11.07
CA GLN A 86 -0.59 11.98 11.21
C GLN A 86 -1.21 10.58 11.27
N TRP A 87 -1.02 9.91 12.41
CA TRP A 87 -1.30 8.49 12.52
C TRP A 87 -2.76 8.10 12.32
N ALA A 88 -3.71 8.94 12.75
CA ALA A 88 -5.13 8.67 12.54
C ALA A 88 -5.50 8.64 11.05
N ASP A 89 -5.08 9.67 10.31
CA ASP A 89 -5.30 9.78 8.87
C ASP A 89 -4.56 8.68 8.09
N ALA A 90 -3.35 8.33 8.54
CA ALA A 90 -2.57 7.23 7.97
C ALA A 90 -3.26 5.87 8.14
N VAL A 91 -3.81 5.59 9.32
CA VAL A 91 -4.55 4.35 9.59
C VAL A 91 -5.80 4.27 8.74
N ASP A 92 -6.59 5.34 8.69
CA ASP A 92 -7.82 5.39 7.88
C ASP A 92 -7.54 5.10 6.40
N ALA A 93 -6.58 5.82 5.80
CA ALA A 93 -6.20 5.64 4.41
C ALA A 93 -5.64 4.23 4.13
N ALA A 94 -4.78 3.71 5.00
CA ALA A 94 -4.20 2.37 4.83
C ALA A 94 -5.24 1.26 4.98
N CYS A 95 -6.19 1.39 5.91
CA CYS A 95 -7.30 0.45 6.10
C CYS A 95 -8.13 0.33 4.82
N GLN A 96 -8.58 1.47 4.27
CA GLN A 96 -9.39 1.48 3.05
C GLN A 96 -8.63 0.89 1.84
N ALA A 97 -7.31 1.15 1.73
CA ALA A 97 -6.49 0.54 0.69
C ALA A 97 -6.37 -0.99 0.83
N VAL A 98 -6.23 -1.50 2.06
CA VAL A 98 -6.22 -2.93 2.38
C VAL A 98 -7.55 -3.57 2.01
N GLU A 99 -8.68 -2.96 2.36
CA GLU A 99 -10.02 -3.45 2.04
C GLU A 99 -10.21 -3.61 0.52
N LEU A 100 -9.92 -2.55 -0.26
CA LEU A 100 -10.04 -2.60 -1.72
C LEU A 100 -9.18 -3.70 -2.37
N ARG A 101 -7.98 -3.93 -1.83
CA ARG A 101 -7.06 -4.95 -2.34
C ARG A 101 -7.39 -6.36 -1.87
N ARG A 102 -7.93 -6.54 -0.66
CA ARG A 102 -8.51 -7.81 -0.22
C ARG A 102 -9.68 -8.21 -1.12
N ASP A 103 -10.58 -7.27 -1.37
CA ASP A 103 -11.71 -7.42 -2.29
C ASP A 103 -11.27 -7.83 -3.69
N ARG A 104 -10.23 -7.17 -4.22
CA ARG A 104 -9.65 -7.52 -5.53
C ARG A 104 -9.05 -8.93 -5.52
N LEU A 105 -8.27 -9.27 -4.51
CA LEU A 105 -7.64 -10.58 -4.39
C LEU A 105 -8.69 -11.70 -4.29
N ALA A 106 -9.77 -11.49 -3.56
CA ALA A 106 -10.86 -12.46 -3.41
C ALA A 106 -11.62 -12.74 -4.72
N ARG A 107 -11.60 -11.81 -5.68
CA ARG A 107 -12.22 -11.98 -7.01
C ARG A 107 -11.31 -12.65 -8.04
N LEU A 108 -10.03 -12.84 -7.75
CA LEU A 108 -9.07 -13.42 -8.69
C LEU A 108 -9.02 -14.95 -8.59
N PRO A 109 -8.88 -15.67 -9.72
CA PRO A 109 -8.54 -17.09 -9.71
C PRO A 109 -7.22 -17.33 -8.96
N SER A 110 -7.12 -18.43 -8.23
CA SER A 110 -5.96 -18.76 -7.38
C SER A 110 -4.61 -18.67 -8.11
N GLY A 111 -4.56 -19.08 -9.39
CA GLY A 111 -3.36 -19.05 -10.23
C GLY A 111 -2.95 -17.68 -10.80
N GLN A 112 -3.76 -16.63 -10.65
CA GLN A 112 -3.47 -15.28 -11.18
C GLN A 112 -3.31 -14.23 -10.07
N SER A 113 -3.01 -14.69 -8.85
CA SER A 113 -3.13 -13.87 -7.64
C SER A 113 -1.84 -13.18 -7.18
N GLU A 114 -0.67 -13.50 -7.74
CA GLU A 114 0.62 -13.02 -7.19
C GLU A 114 0.74 -11.49 -7.16
N ALA A 115 0.51 -10.79 -8.27
CA ALA A 115 0.58 -9.33 -8.28
C ALA A 115 -0.40 -8.70 -7.27
N ALA A 116 -1.62 -9.23 -7.16
CA ALA A 116 -2.61 -8.76 -6.20
C ALA A 116 -2.23 -9.07 -4.73
N ARG A 117 -1.57 -10.20 -4.47
CA ARG A 117 -1.02 -10.53 -3.15
C ARG A 117 0.09 -9.56 -2.75
N LEU A 118 0.96 -9.21 -3.70
CA LEU A 118 2.03 -8.25 -3.46
C LEU A 118 1.48 -6.84 -3.22
N ASP A 119 0.52 -6.39 -4.04
CA ASP A 119 -0.21 -5.13 -3.84
C ASP A 119 -0.87 -5.07 -2.44
N LEU A 120 -1.56 -6.15 -2.05
CA LEU A 120 -2.17 -6.26 -0.72
C LEU A 120 -1.10 -6.20 0.38
N GLY A 121 0.01 -6.92 0.21
CA GLY A 121 1.13 -6.92 1.16
C GLY A 121 1.74 -5.54 1.39
N TYR A 122 1.90 -4.72 0.35
CA TYR A 122 2.37 -3.34 0.50
C TYR A 122 1.40 -2.49 1.33
N SER A 123 0.10 -2.67 1.12
CA SER A 123 -0.95 -1.96 1.86
C SER A 123 -0.99 -2.37 3.33
N GLN A 124 -0.88 -3.69 3.57
CA GLN A 124 -0.81 -4.22 4.92
C GLN A 124 0.45 -3.71 5.62
N GLY A 125 1.60 -3.63 4.93
CA GLY A 125 2.81 -3.01 5.46
C GLY A 125 2.62 -1.54 5.85
N ALA A 126 1.97 -0.74 5.00
CA ALA A 126 1.62 0.65 5.33
C ALA A 126 0.69 0.72 6.56
N LEU A 127 -0.33 -0.15 6.62
CA LEU A 127 -1.25 -0.22 7.75
C LEU A 127 -0.54 -0.62 9.05
N VAL A 128 0.37 -1.59 9.01
CA VAL A 128 1.19 -2.00 10.16
C VAL A 128 2.01 -0.83 10.68
N LEU A 129 2.65 -0.06 9.79
CA LEU A 129 3.43 1.12 10.18
C LEU A 129 2.55 2.22 10.79
N ALA A 130 1.39 2.49 10.18
CA ALA A 130 0.43 3.49 10.69
C ALA A 130 -0.12 3.10 12.07
N LEU A 131 -0.55 1.85 12.25
CA LEU A 131 -1.04 1.32 13.53
C LEU A 131 0.05 1.33 14.60
N ARG A 132 1.28 0.96 14.25
CA ARG A 132 2.44 1.04 15.16
C ARG A 132 2.70 2.49 15.59
N GLY A 133 2.66 3.45 14.66
CA GLY A 133 2.80 4.88 14.97
C GLY A 133 1.66 5.41 15.86
N ALA A 134 0.44 4.91 15.66
CA ALA A 134 -0.71 5.21 16.52
C ALA A 134 -0.68 4.51 17.90
N GLY A 135 0.34 3.70 18.20
CA GLY A 135 0.44 2.93 19.44
C GLY A 135 -0.48 1.70 19.52
N GLN A 136 -1.12 1.31 18.41
CA GLN A 136 -2.02 0.16 18.33
C GLN A 136 -1.24 -1.13 18.04
N PHE A 137 -0.31 -1.50 18.93
CA PHE A 137 0.66 -2.57 18.70
C PHE A 137 0.03 -3.96 18.54
N GLY A 138 -1.04 -4.26 19.27
CA GLY A 138 -1.78 -5.53 19.15
C GLY A 138 -2.35 -5.72 17.75
N THR A 139 -3.13 -4.74 17.28
CA THR A 139 -3.71 -4.74 15.93
C THR A 139 -2.62 -4.73 14.85
N ALA A 140 -1.56 -3.94 15.03
CA ALA A 140 -0.43 -3.91 14.10
C ALA A 140 0.21 -5.30 13.96
N ARG A 141 0.38 -6.03 15.07
CA ARG A 141 0.94 -7.40 15.07
C ARG A 141 0.06 -8.37 14.30
N GLU A 142 -1.25 -8.32 14.52
CA GLU A 142 -2.22 -9.18 13.82
C GLU A 142 -2.19 -8.95 12.31
N ILE A 143 -2.29 -7.69 11.87
CA ILE A 143 -2.21 -7.33 10.44
C ILE A 143 -0.85 -7.74 9.85
N CYS A 144 0.24 -7.62 10.61
CA CYS A 144 1.57 -8.03 10.16
C CYS A 144 1.64 -9.55 9.96
N GLY A 145 1.07 -10.33 10.89
CA GLY A 145 0.94 -11.78 10.76
C GLY A 145 0.13 -12.19 9.52
N GLU A 146 -1.01 -11.53 9.28
CA GLU A 146 -1.80 -11.76 8.06
C GLU A 146 -1.03 -11.43 6.78
N ALA A 147 -0.24 -10.36 6.78
CA ALA A 147 0.60 -9.98 5.64
C ALA A 147 1.66 -11.05 5.34
N LEU A 148 2.28 -11.63 6.39
CA LEU A 148 3.22 -12.74 6.25
C LEU A 148 2.55 -13.98 5.65
N VAL A 149 1.34 -14.34 6.10
CA VAL A 149 0.56 -15.45 5.52
C VAL A 149 0.24 -15.18 4.05
N ASN A 150 -0.23 -13.97 3.73
CA ASN A 150 -0.56 -13.57 2.36
C ASN A 150 0.66 -13.68 1.40
N LEU A 151 1.82 -13.23 1.87
CA LEU A 151 3.05 -13.19 1.08
C LEU A 151 3.88 -14.49 1.13
N ALA A 152 3.50 -15.47 1.95
CA ALA A 152 4.24 -16.73 2.09
C ALA A 152 4.48 -17.48 0.76
N VAL A 153 3.58 -17.31 -0.22
CA VAL A 153 3.71 -17.87 -1.57
C VAL A 153 4.96 -17.39 -2.33
N PHE A 154 5.56 -16.28 -1.89
CA PHE A 154 6.79 -15.73 -2.47
C PHE A 154 8.06 -16.20 -1.77
N ALA A 155 7.96 -16.84 -0.60
CA ALA A 155 9.12 -17.34 0.11
C ALA A 155 9.87 -18.36 -0.76
N GLY A 156 11.17 -18.15 -0.95
CA GLY A 156 12.02 -18.98 -1.82
C GLY A 156 11.86 -18.75 -3.33
N LYS A 157 11.00 -17.82 -3.78
CA LYS A 157 10.93 -17.42 -5.21
C LYS A 157 11.98 -16.36 -5.53
N LYS A 158 12.46 -16.35 -6.79
CA LYS A 158 13.31 -15.26 -7.34
C LYS A 158 12.49 -14.00 -7.60
N ASN A 159 11.99 -13.36 -6.54
CA ASN A 159 11.27 -12.10 -6.58
C ASN A 159 11.85 -11.14 -5.51
N GLN A 160 12.68 -10.20 -5.96
CA GLN A 160 13.39 -9.28 -5.08
C GLN A 160 12.45 -8.37 -4.27
N GLN A 161 11.38 -7.89 -4.90
CA GLN A 161 10.41 -7.00 -4.24
C GLN A 161 9.69 -7.71 -3.10
N ALA A 162 9.19 -8.92 -3.37
CA ALA A 162 8.53 -9.74 -2.36
C ALA A 162 9.48 -10.15 -1.23
N PHE A 163 10.74 -10.48 -1.55
CA PHE A 163 11.76 -10.78 -0.54
C PHE A 163 12.01 -9.60 0.40
N ILE A 164 12.24 -8.41 -0.14
CA ILE A 164 12.48 -7.20 0.67
C ILE A 164 11.28 -6.90 1.58
N LEU A 165 10.07 -7.04 1.04
CA LEU A 165 8.85 -6.79 1.81
C LEU A 165 8.67 -7.83 2.93
N LEU A 166 8.83 -9.12 2.62
CA LEU A 166 8.79 -10.21 3.61
C LEU A 166 9.81 -9.99 4.73
N ALA A 167 11.06 -9.67 4.40
CA ALA A 167 12.10 -9.44 5.38
C ALA A 167 11.73 -8.28 6.33
N LYS A 168 11.24 -7.15 5.79
CA LYS A 168 10.77 -6.02 6.61
C LYS A 168 9.60 -6.40 7.52
N LEU A 169 8.62 -7.14 7.00
CA LEU A 169 7.47 -7.59 7.78
C LEU A 169 7.85 -8.60 8.87
N ILE A 170 8.80 -9.51 8.61
CA ILE A 170 9.31 -10.44 9.64
C ILE A 170 9.93 -9.64 10.79
N CYS A 171 10.79 -8.67 10.50
CA CYS A 171 11.39 -7.81 11.52
C CYS A 171 10.33 -7.04 12.32
N LEU A 172 9.36 -6.41 11.63
CA LEU A 172 8.27 -5.69 12.27
C LEU A 172 7.42 -6.62 13.15
N TYR A 173 7.08 -7.81 12.67
CA TYR A 173 6.30 -8.79 13.42
C TYR A 173 7.02 -9.21 14.71
N THR A 174 8.32 -9.52 14.64
CA THR A 174 9.09 -9.91 15.81
C THR A 174 9.23 -8.77 16.83
N GLU A 175 9.38 -7.53 16.35
CA GLU A 175 9.42 -6.34 17.21
C GLU A 175 8.07 -6.16 17.91
N LEU A 176 6.97 -6.23 17.16
CA LEU A 176 5.61 -6.08 17.67
C LEU A 176 5.26 -7.17 18.69
N CYS A 177 5.65 -8.42 18.45
CA CYS A 177 5.55 -9.49 19.44
C CYS A 177 6.25 -9.11 20.76
N GLY A 178 7.49 -8.60 20.69
CA GLY A 178 8.23 -8.16 21.87
C GLY A 178 7.53 -7.04 22.63
N ILE A 179 7.01 -6.04 21.91
CA ILE A 179 6.27 -4.90 22.50
C ILE A 179 4.98 -5.37 23.18
N THR A 180 4.27 -6.35 22.59
CA THR A 180 3.02 -6.86 23.15
C THR A 180 3.21 -7.97 24.18
N GLY A 181 4.45 -8.34 24.53
CA GLY A 181 4.75 -9.43 25.46
C GLY A 181 4.48 -10.84 24.90
N GLU A 182 4.30 -10.95 23.59
CA GLU A 182 4.02 -12.19 22.88
C GLU A 182 5.31 -12.81 22.32
N LYS A 183 5.31 -14.12 22.10
CA LYS A 183 6.41 -14.80 21.39
C LYS A 183 6.10 -14.84 19.89
N PRO A 184 7.10 -14.64 19.01
CA PRO A 184 6.90 -14.86 17.58
C PRO A 184 6.42 -16.29 17.30
N ASP A 185 5.34 -16.41 16.54
CA ASP A 185 4.70 -17.70 16.25
C ASP A 185 5.61 -18.57 15.34
N PRO A 186 6.11 -19.72 15.83
CA PRO A 186 6.93 -20.60 15.01
C PRO A 186 6.14 -21.24 13.85
N VAL A 187 4.82 -21.42 13.97
CA VAL A 187 3.98 -21.97 12.90
C VAL A 187 3.94 -21.01 11.70
N LEU A 188 4.00 -19.71 11.96
CA LEU A 188 4.08 -18.68 10.93
C LEU A 188 5.49 -18.56 10.33
N LEU A 189 6.53 -18.55 11.16
CA LEU A 189 7.89 -18.17 10.73
C LEU A 189 8.73 -19.34 10.18
N LEU A 190 8.56 -20.57 10.70
CA LEU A 190 9.37 -21.71 10.27
C LEU A 190 9.15 -22.10 8.79
N PRO A 191 7.91 -22.10 8.25
CA PRO A 191 7.71 -22.39 6.83
C PRO A 191 8.41 -21.38 5.91
N LEU A 192 8.43 -20.10 6.29
CA LEU A 192 9.13 -19.05 5.54
C LEU A 192 10.64 -19.29 5.56
N ALA A 193 11.22 -19.56 6.73
CA ALA A 193 12.63 -19.85 6.89
C ALA A 193 13.06 -21.07 6.08
N LYS A 194 12.26 -22.15 6.12
CA LYS A 194 12.50 -23.36 5.32
C LYS A 194 12.48 -23.05 3.82
N ALA A 195 11.47 -22.31 3.34
CA ALA A 195 11.36 -21.96 1.92
C ALA A 195 12.56 -21.14 1.42
N PHE A 196 13.07 -20.20 2.24
CA PHE A 196 14.30 -19.48 1.92
C PHE A 196 15.53 -20.40 1.90
N TYR A 197 15.67 -21.29 2.87
CA TYR A 197 16.78 -22.24 2.94
C TYR A 197 16.81 -23.16 1.71
N ASP A 198 15.68 -23.79 1.39
CA ASP A 198 15.56 -24.74 0.27
C ASP A 198 15.90 -24.07 -1.07
N SER A 199 15.46 -22.81 -1.27
CA SER A 199 15.74 -22.06 -2.50
C SER A 199 17.22 -21.77 -2.73
N ASN A 200 18.02 -21.62 -1.66
CA ASN A 200 19.46 -21.40 -1.74
C ASN A 200 20.24 -22.68 -2.07
N GLN A 201 19.66 -23.87 -1.85
CA GLN A 201 20.29 -25.16 -2.18
C GLN A 201 20.07 -25.55 -3.65
N THR A 202 19.06 -24.99 -4.30
CA THR A 202 18.71 -25.25 -5.71
C THR A 202 19.29 -24.23 -6.70
N GLY A 203 20.16 -23.33 -6.22
CA GLY A 203 20.74 -22.21 -6.96
C GLY A 203 22.05 -22.53 -7.67
#